data_AF-A0A831TE32-F1
#
_entry.id   AF-A0A831TE32-F1
#
_cell.length_a   1.000
_cell.length_b   1.000
_cell.length_c   1.000
_cell.angle_alpha   90.00
_cell.angle_beta   90.00
_cell.angle_gamma   90.00
#
_symmetry.space_group_name_H-M   'P 1'
#
loop_
_entity.id
_entity.type
_entity.pdbx_description
1 polymer ?
#
loop_
_entity_poly.entity_id
_entity_poly.type
_entity_poly.pdbx_seq_one_letter_code
_entity_poly.pdbx_strand_id
1 'polypeptide(L)'
;MSLDEAQQRVPFRILLPAALGTPDAVYLDEDRPAPVVTLVYRPRPPEIPASEVTGVGLLIMQFQGSPDEPVFAKGMGPESVIEPVTVRNGPGYWITGGPHMLIVRTPGGEWQDQPRLAGNTLLWVHRDLTLRLEGDISKETALLIAESME
;
A
#
# COMPACT_ATOMS: atom_id res chain seq x y z
N MET A 1 4.60 15.38 -7.51
CA MET A 1 5.21 16.42 -6.64
C MET A 1 6.48 15.88 -6.01
N SER A 2 7.26 16.71 -5.31
CA SER A 2 8.41 16.24 -4.51
C SER A 2 7.97 15.59 -3.19
N LEU A 3 8.86 14.81 -2.57
CA LEU A 3 8.60 14.21 -1.26
C LEU A 3 8.42 15.28 -0.18
N ASP A 4 9.26 16.31 -0.18
CA ASP A 4 9.21 17.39 0.83
C ASP A 4 7.89 18.18 0.75
N GLU A 5 7.43 18.49 -0.47
CA GLU A 5 6.13 19.15 -0.67
C GLU A 5 4.97 18.28 -0.15
N ALA A 6 4.99 16.97 -0.41
CA ALA A 6 3.98 16.06 0.12
C ALA A 6 4.03 15.99 1.64
N GLN A 7 5.24 15.90 2.22
CA GLN A 7 5.45 15.81 3.67
C GLN A 7 4.91 17.03 4.42
N GLN A 8 5.00 18.23 3.83
CA GLN A 8 4.46 19.46 4.42
C GLN A 8 2.93 19.52 4.44
N ARG A 9 2.26 18.67 3.66
CA ARG A 9 0.80 18.70 3.46
C ARG A 9 0.05 17.59 4.17
N VAL A 10 0.77 16.65 4.80
CA VAL A 10 0.16 15.54 5.54
C VAL A 10 0.48 15.61 7.03
N PRO A 11 -0.44 15.18 7.91
CA PRO A 11 -0.25 15.25 9.37
C PRO A 11 0.61 14.12 9.94
N PHE A 12 1.24 13.31 9.09
CA PHE A 12 2.03 12.14 9.45
C PHE A 12 3.39 12.14 8.75
N ARG A 13 4.36 11.42 9.29
CA ARG A 13 5.63 11.20 8.61
C ARG A 13 5.44 10.20 7.48
N ILE A 14 5.78 10.60 6.26
CA ILE A 14 5.83 9.70 5.11
C ILE A 14 7.02 8.76 5.32
N LEU A 15 6.72 7.46 5.39
CA LEU A 15 7.73 6.42 5.55
C LEU A 15 8.32 6.06 4.18
N LEU A 16 9.61 5.76 4.14
CA LEU A 16 10.26 5.25 2.94
C LEU A 16 10.82 3.85 3.20
N PRO A 17 10.77 2.93 2.22
CA PRO A 17 11.50 1.69 2.29
C PRO A 17 12.99 1.97 2.11
N ALA A 18 13.78 1.83 3.18
CA ALA A 18 15.23 2.01 3.14
C ALA A 18 15.89 1.13 2.06
N ALA A 19 15.31 -0.04 1.78
CA ALA A 19 15.78 -0.96 0.75
C ALA A 19 15.67 -0.41 -0.68
N LEU A 20 14.76 0.54 -0.96
CA LEU A 20 14.54 1.08 -2.31
C LEU A 20 15.03 2.50 -2.49
N GLY A 21 15.21 3.25 -1.40
CA GLY A 21 15.62 4.64 -1.41
C GLY A 21 14.51 5.60 -1.86
N THR A 22 14.90 6.71 -2.48
CA THR A 22 13.98 7.75 -2.94
C THR A 22 13.00 7.21 -3.99
N PRO A 23 11.70 7.54 -3.88
CA PRO A 23 10.71 7.17 -4.90
C PRO A 23 10.92 7.93 -6.20
N ASP A 24 10.46 7.34 -7.29
CA ASP A 24 10.59 7.89 -8.64
C ASP A 24 9.49 8.90 -8.98
N ALA A 25 8.36 8.80 -8.30
CA ALA A 25 7.31 9.82 -8.27
C ALA A 25 6.55 9.78 -6.94
N VAL A 26 6.04 10.94 -6.53
CA VAL A 26 5.16 11.09 -5.36
C VAL A 26 3.86 11.76 -5.81
N TYR A 27 2.75 11.14 -5.41
CA TYR A 27 1.39 11.65 -5.59
C TYR A 27 0.72 11.84 -4.23
N LEU A 28 -0.05 12.91 -4.09
CA LEU A 28 -0.87 13.19 -2.93
C LEU A 28 -2.31 13.37 -3.42
N ASP A 29 -3.22 12.63 -2.82
CA ASP A 29 -4.66 12.74 -3.03
C ASP A 29 -5.30 13.26 -1.73
N GLU A 30 -5.78 14.50 -1.77
CA GLU A 30 -6.43 15.21 -0.65
C GLU A 30 -7.95 15.30 -0.81
N ASP A 31 -8.51 14.79 -1.92
CA ASP A 31 -9.95 14.81 -2.16
C ASP A 31 -10.68 13.69 -1.38
N ARG A 32 -9.92 12.87 -0.64
CA ARG A 32 -10.41 11.76 0.19
C ARG A 32 -10.64 12.18 1.65
N PRO A 33 -11.47 11.42 2.41
CA PRO A 33 -11.68 11.67 3.84
C PRO A 33 -10.41 11.72 4.70
N ALA A 34 -9.33 11.10 4.26
CA ALA A 34 -7.98 11.27 4.78
C ALA A 34 -6.99 11.38 3.61
N PRO A 35 -5.93 12.21 3.72
CA PRO A 35 -4.95 12.36 2.64
C PRO A 35 -4.20 11.06 2.41
N VAL A 36 -4.04 10.68 1.14
CA VAL A 36 -3.31 9.47 0.73
C VAL A 36 -2.05 9.87 -0.03
N VAL A 37 -0.90 9.44 0.46
CA VAL A 37 0.38 9.56 -0.24
C VAL A 37 0.64 8.27 -1.00
N THR A 38 0.94 8.38 -2.30
CA THR A 38 1.39 7.25 -3.13
C THR A 38 2.81 7.48 -3.59
N LEU A 39 3.70 6.56 -3.24
CA LEU A 39 5.08 6.49 -3.71
C LEU A 39 5.14 5.50 -4.88
N VAL A 40 5.81 5.89 -5.96
CA VAL A 40 5.97 5.05 -7.16
C VAL A 40 7.43 4.67 -7.32
N TYR A 41 7.70 3.39 -7.54
CA TYR A 41 9.03 2.87 -7.83
C TYR A 41 9.08 2.22 -9.22
N ARG A 42 10.13 2.51 -10.00
CA ARG A 42 10.34 1.89 -11.33
C ARG A 42 10.66 0.40 -11.17
N PRO A 43 10.40 -0.42 -12.22
CA PRO A 43 10.81 -1.82 -12.24
C PRO A 43 12.33 -1.99 -12.01
N ARG A 44 12.70 -3.00 -11.22
CA ARG A 44 14.07 -3.45 -10.93
C ARG A 44 14.10 -4.99 -11.00
N PRO A 45 14.09 -5.58 -12.20
CA PRO A 45 14.05 -7.04 -12.37
C PRO A 45 15.39 -7.71 -11.97
N PRO A 46 15.35 -8.99 -11.55
CA PRO A 46 14.17 -9.84 -11.50
C PRO A 46 13.28 -9.66 -10.24
N GLU A 47 13.78 -9.01 -9.18
CA GLU A 47 13.09 -8.99 -7.88
C GLU A 47 11.83 -8.13 -7.88
N ILE A 48 11.83 -7.04 -8.65
CA ILE A 48 10.71 -6.11 -8.80
C ILE A 48 10.43 -5.96 -10.30
N PRO A 49 9.69 -6.87 -10.93
CA PRO A 49 9.31 -6.74 -12.34
C PRO A 49 8.32 -5.58 -12.53
N ALA A 50 8.08 -5.22 -13.79
CA ALA A 50 6.98 -4.31 -14.11
C ALA A 50 5.65 -5.02 -13.86
N SER A 51 4.74 -4.35 -13.15
CA SER A 51 3.39 -4.87 -12.94
C SER A 51 2.63 -4.90 -14.27
N GLU A 52 1.94 -6.01 -14.54
CA GLU A 52 1.07 -6.17 -15.72
C GLU A 52 -0.10 -5.17 -15.73
N VAL A 53 -0.45 -4.63 -14.56
CA VAL A 53 -1.58 -3.71 -14.37
C VAL A 53 -1.15 -2.26 -14.62
N THR A 54 -0.08 -1.84 -13.95
CA THR A 54 0.29 -0.41 -13.86
C THR A 54 1.54 -0.06 -14.67
N GLY A 55 2.32 -1.07 -15.09
CA GLY A 55 3.61 -0.90 -15.78
C GLY A 55 4.74 -0.39 -14.89
N VAL A 56 4.47 -0.02 -13.62
CA VAL A 56 5.50 0.37 -12.65
C VAL A 56 5.97 -0.83 -11.85
N GLY A 57 7.09 -0.69 -11.12
CA GLY A 57 7.62 -1.77 -10.30
C GLY A 57 6.79 -1.96 -9.03
N LEU A 58 6.61 -0.88 -8.26
CA LEU A 58 5.82 -0.90 -7.04
C LEU A 58 5.06 0.41 -6.83
N LEU A 59 3.90 0.28 -6.19
CA LEU A 59 3.17 1.38 -5.58
C LEU A 59 3.15 1.17 -4.06
N ILE A 60 3.47 2.21 -3.30
CA ILE A 60 3.31 2.20 -1.83
C ILE A 60 2.40 3.35 -1.44
N MET A 61 1.20 3.02 -0.95
CA MET A 61 0.21 3.96 -0.45
C MET A 61 0.28 4.06 1.07
N GLN A 62 0.12 5.27 1.60
CA GLN A 62 0.16 5.59 3.03
C GLN A 62 -0.94 6.57 3.40
N PHE A 63 -1.69 6.27 4.46
CA PHE A 63 -2.74 7.15 4.98
C PHE A 63 -3.05 6.82 6.44
N GLN A 64 -3.61 7.81 7.15
CA GLN A 64 -4.14 7.61 8.50
C GLN A 64 -5.53 6.95 8.44
N GLY A 65 -5.69 5.89 9.23
CA GLY A 65 -6.90 5.07 9.26
C GLY A 65 -6.55 3.63 9.56
N SER A 66 -7.54 2.83 9.95
CA SER A 66 -7.37 1.39 10.20
C SER A 66 -8.23 0.60 9.21
N PRO A 67 -7.69 -0.41 8.53
CA PRO A 67 -8.51 -1.41 7.87
C PRO A 67 -9.16 -2.27 8.96
N ASP A 68 -10.48 -2.32 8.97
CA ASP A 68 -11.18 -3.36 9.72
C ASP A 68 -11.24 -4.60 8.81
N GLU A 69 -10.67 -5.72 9.26
CA GLU A 69 -10.65 -6.98 8.51
C GLU A 69 -12.03 -7.39 7.95
N PRO A 70 -13.15 -7.32 8.73
CA PRO A 70 -14.47 -7.68 8.22
C PRO A 70 -14.98 -6.75 7.10
N VAL A 71 -14.36 -5.59 6.94
CA VAL A 71 -14.76 -4.53 6.00
C VAL A 71 -13.95 -4.66 4.71
N PHE A 72 -12.64 -4.92 4.80
CA PHE A 72 -11.82 -5.25 3.63
C PHE A 72 -12.24 -6.57 2.96
N ALA A 73 -12.53 -7.63 3.72
CA ALA A 73 -12.93 -8.92 3.16
C ALA A 73 -14.19 -8.86 2.28
N LYS A 74 -15.07 -7.85 2.48
CA LYS A 74 -16.27 -7.63 1.65
C LYS A 74 -15.96 -7.09 0.25
N GLY A 75 -14.78 -6.50 0.07
CA GLY A 75 -14.31 -5.96 -1.20
C GLY A 75 -13.58 -6.98 -2.07
N MET A 76 -13.50 -8.24 -1.64
CA MET A 76 -12.71 -9.29 -2.30
C MET A 76 -13.52 -10.02 -3.37
N GLY A 77 -12.91 -10.18 -4.54
CA GLY A 77 -13.43 -11.09 -5.56
C GLY A 77 -13.34 -12.55 -5.10
N PRO A 78 -14.12 -13.47 -5.70
CA PRO A 78 -14.13 -14.89 -5.35
C PRO A 78 -12.78 -15.59 -5.58
N GLU A 79 -11.89 -15.01 -6.38
CA GLU A 79 -10.57 -15.54 -6.70
C GLU A 79 -9.46 -14.98 -5.80
N SER A 80 -9.78 -14.05 -4.91
CA SER A 80 -8.77 -13.43 -4.07
C SER A 80 -8.45 -14.31 -2.86
N VAL A 81 -7.17 -14.48 -2.57
CA VAL A 81 -6.67 -15.18 -1.38
C VAL A 81 -6.13 -14.15 -0.39
N ILE A 82 -6.53 -14.27 0.87
CA ILE A 82 -6.00 -13.46 1.97
C ILE A 82 -5.23 -14.37 2.91
N GLU A 83 -3.98 -14.02 3.18
CA GLU A 83 -3.13 -14.68 4.15
C GLU A 83 -2.74 -13.66 5.25
N PRO A 84 -3.08 -13.91 6.52
CA PRO A 84 -2.58 -13.09 7.63
C PRO A 84 -1.06 -13.19 7.73
N VAL A 85 -0.39 -12.06 7.87
CA VAL A 85 1.06 -11.96 8.05
C VAL A 85 1.38 -11.01 9.19
N THR A 86 2.65 -11.00 9.61
CA THR A 86 3.17 -10.02 10.57
C THR A 86 4.28 -9.24 9.90
N VAL A 87 4.21 -7.91 9.94
CA VAL A 87 5.28 -7.02 9.47
C VAL A 87 5.91 -6.39 10.71
N ARG A 88 7.16 -6.76 11.01
CA ARG A 88 7.82 -6.47 12.29
C ARG A 88 6.96 -6.94 13.49
N ASN A 89 6.25 -6.02 14.15
CA ASN A 89 5.38 -6.30 15.30
C ASN A 89 3.90 -5.92 15.04
N GLY A 90 3.56 -5.56 13.80
CA GLY A 90 2.22 -5.14 13.40
C GLY A 90 1.50 -6.22 12.58
N PRO A 91 0.16 -6.34 12.70
CA PRO A 91 -0.62 -7.23 11.86
C PRO A 91 -0.64 -6.74 10.41
N GLY A 92 -0.72 -7.67 9.47
CA GLY A 92 -0.90 -7.40 8.07
C GLY A 92 -1.60 -8.53 7.33
N TYR A 93 -1.88 -8.29 6.05
CA TYR A 93 -2.57 -9.18 5.15
C TYR A 93 -1.82 -9.20 3.82
N TRP A 94 -1.42 -10.39 3.40
CA TRP A 94 -0.94 -10.66 2.06
C TRP A 94 -2.12 -11.09 1.18
N ILE A 95 -2.29 -10.44 0.05
CA ILE A 95 -3.45 -10.56 -0.82
C ILE A 95 -2.97 -10.87 -2.23
N THR A 96 -3.51 -11.94 -2.81
CA THR A 96 -3.22 -12.36 -4.18
C THR A 96 -4.49 -12.75 -4.91
N GLY A 97 -4.40 -12.92 -6.23
CA GLY A 97 -5.52 -13.36 -7.06
C GLY A 97 -6.38 -12.18 -7.54
N GLY A 98 -7.68 -12.42 -7.69
CA GLY A 98 -8.61 -11.49 -8.36
C GLY A 98 -8.67 -10.07 -7.79
N PRO A 99 -9.39 -9.15 -8.49
CA PRO A 99 -9.53 -7.76 -8.07
C PRO A 99 -9.98 -7.63 -6.62
N HIS A 100 -9.39 -6.69 -5.90
CA HIS A 100 -9.79 -6.39 -4.53
C HIS A 100 -9.95 -4.89 -4.29
N MET A 101 -10.94 -4.56 -3.47
CA MET A 101 -11.22 -3.23 -2.99
C MET A 101 -10.75 -3.10 -1.54
N LEU A 102 -10.00 -2.04 -1.25
CA LEU A 102 -9.70 -1.67 0.12
C LEU A 102 -10.79 -0.74 0.66
N ILE A 103 -11.43 -1.14 1.75
CA ILE A 103 -12.38 -0.28 2.48
C ILE A 103 -11.75 0.10 3.82
N VAL A 104 -11.60 1.40 4.04
CA VAL A 104 -10.89 1.97 5.19
C VAL A 104 -11.85 2.82 6.01
N ARG A 105 -11.79 2.65 7.34
CA ARG A 105 -12.39 3.59 8.27
C ARG A 105 -11.38 4.66 8.67
N THR A 106 -11.76 5.90 8.40
CA THR A 106 -10.98 7.08 8.78
C THR A 106 -11.80 7.93 9.76
N PRO A 107 -11.18 8.85 10.52
CA PRO A 107 -11.92 9.81 11.34
C PRO A 107 -12.93 10.65 10.55
N GLY A 108 -12.69 10.86 9.24
CA GLY A 108 -13.57 11.60 8.33
C GLY A 108 -14.70 10.76 7.71
N GLY A 109 -14.80 9.47 8.02
CA GLY A 109 -15.80 8.55 7.46
C GLY A 109 -15.19 7.30 6.82
N GLU A 110 -16.03 6.50 6.16
CA GLU A 110 -15.59 5.35 5.37
C GLU A 110 -15.13 5.82 3.98
N TRP A 111 -13.95 5.35 3.56
CA TRP A 111 -13.41 5.55 2.23
C TRP A 111 -13.18 4.18 1.56
N GLN A 112 -13.51 4.08 0.27
CA GLN A 112 -13.30 2.91 -0.56
C GLN A 112 -12.28 3.24 -1.65
N ASP A 113 -11.20 2.46 -1.74
CA ASP A 113 -10.35 2.50 -2.93
C ASP A 113 -11.08 1.87 -4.11
N GLN A 114 -10.81 2.30 -5.34
CA GLN A 114 -11.40 1.63 -6.49
C GLN A 114 -10.87 0.19 -6.58
N PRO A 115 -11.70 -0.79 -7.01
CA PRO A 115 -11.21 -2.12 -7.31
C PRO A 115 -10.16 -2.00 -8.41
N ARG A 116 -8.93 -2.41 -8.12
CA ARG A 116 -7.88 -2.53 -9.13
C ARG A 116 -7.81 -4.00 -9.52
N LEU A 117 -7.57 -4.28 -10.81
CA LEU A 117 -6.84 -5.50 -11.16
C LEU A 117 -5.54 -5.36 -10.38
N ALA A 118 -5.38 -6.09 -9.28
CA ALA A 118 -4.34 -5.78 -8.35
C ALA A 118 -3.19 -6.76 -8.59
N GLY A 119 -1.99 -6.23 -8.76
CA GLY A 119 -0.81 -7.02 -8.47
C GLY A 119 -0.87 -7.55 -7.04
N ASN A 120 0.06 -8.43 -6.68
CA ASN A 120 0.12 -8.92 -5.32
C ASN A 120 0.23 -7.75 -4.34
N THR A 121 -0.54 -7.82 -3.26
CA THR A 121 -0.72 -6.69 -2.35
C THR A 121 -0.40 -7.09 -0.92
N LEU A 122 0.41 -6.28 -0.25
CA LEU A 122 0.64 -6.35 1.19
C LEU A 122 -0.03 -5.14 1.84
N LEU A 123 -0.94 -5.38 2.77
CA LEU A 123 -1.58 -4.37 3.61
C LEU A 123 -1.12 -4.55 5.05
N TRP A 124 -0.62 -3.51 5.71
CA TRP A 124 -0.21 -3.62 7.12
C TRP A 124 -0.33 -2.29 7.84
N VAL A 125 -0.33 -2.38 9.17
CA VAL A 125 -0.35 -1.20 10.03
C VAL A 125 1.04 -0.95 10.59
N HIS A 126 1.52 0.30 10.44
CA HIS A 126 2.69 0.82 11.14
C HIS A 126 2.25 1.98 12.03
N ARG A 127 2.16 1.75 13.34
CA ARG A 127 1.63 2.71 14.32
C ARG A 127 0.19 3.12 13.97
N ASP A 128 -0.03 4.35 13.55
CA ASP A 128 -1.32 4.93 13.15
C ASP A 128 -1.52 4.99 11.63
N LEU A 129 -0.52 4.55 10.85
CA LEU A 129 -0.57 4.50 9.40
C LEU A 129 -0.94 3.12 8.90
N THR A 130 -1.86 3.10 7.95
CA THR A 130 -2.05 1.95 7.09
C THR A 130 -1.21 2.12 5.84
N LEU A 131 -0.47 1.07 5.51
CA LEU A 131 0.37 0.99 4.33
C LEU A 131 -0.14 -0.12 3.42
N ARG A 132 -0.15 0.18 2.12
CA ARG A 132 -0.45 -0.78 1.07
C ARG A 132 0.69 -0.77 0.07
N LEU A 133 1.34 -1.91 -0.12
CA LEU A 133 2.33 -2.15 -1.14
C LEU A 133 1.70 -3.02 -2.23
N GLU A 134 1.79 -2.60 -3.49
CA GLU A 134 1.24 -3.31 -4.63
C GLU A 134 2.31 -3.48 -5.72
N GLY A 135 2.40 -4.71 -6.27
CA GLY A 135 3.18 -5.03 -7.46
C GLY A 135 3.30 -6.54 -7.70
N ASP A 136 3.92 -6.91 -8.82
CA ASP A 136 4.00 -8.31 -9.26
C ASP A 136 5.22 -9.02 -8.63
N ILE A 137 5.31 -8.91 -7.29
CA ILE A 137 6.41 -9.43 -6.48
C ILE A 137 5.96 -10.60 -5.60
N SER A 138 6.91 -11.39 -5.10
CA SER A 138 6.60 -12.42 -4.11
C SER A 138 6.27 -11.82 -2.74
N LYS A 139 5.62 -12.63 -1.90
CA LYS A 139 5.32 -12.27 -0.51
C LYS A 139 6.60 -11.94 0.27
N GLU A 140 7.65 -12.74 0.07
CA GLU A 140 8.94 -12.59 0.75
C GLU A 140 9.57 -11.23 0.40
N THR A 141 9.58 -10.86 -0.88
CA THR A 141 10.06 -9.54 -1.32
C THR A 141 9.21 -8.42 -0.73
N ALA A 142 7.88 -8.57 -0.70
CA ALA A 142 6.99 -7.57 -0.13
C ALA A 142 7.26 -7.34 1.37
N LEU A 143 7.44 -8.44 2.12
CA LEU A 143 7.75 -8.40 3.54
C LEU A 143 9.11 -7.74 3.80
N LEU A 144 10.16 -8.08 3.03
CA LEU A 144 11.47 -7.45 3.17
C LEU A 144 11.42 -5.93 2.95
N ILE A 145 10.66 -5.47 1.95
CA ILE A 145 10.48 -4.05 1.68
C ILE A 145 9.70 -3.39 2.83
N ALA A 146 8.59 -3.98 3.26
CA ALA A 146 7.75 -3.46 4.34
C ALA A 146 8.50 -3.42 5.69
N GLU A 147 9.37 -4.39 5.95
CA GLU A 147 10.26 -4.40 7.10
C GLU A 147 11.36 -3.34 7.01
N SER A 148 11.65 -2.77 5.84
CA SER A 148 12.64 -1.70 5.70
C SER A 148 12.07 -0.28 5.87
N MET A 149 10.77 -0.15 6.16
CA MET A 149 10.11 1.15 6.27
C MET A 149 10.55 1.94 7.51
N GLU A 150 10.94 3.19 7.30
CA GLU A 150 11.38 4.15 8.34
C GLU A 150 11.01 5.61 8.07
#